data_AF-A0A7S3JLN9-F1
#
_entry.id   AF-A0A7S3JLN9-F1
#
_cell.length_a   1.000
_cell.length_b   1.000
_cell.length_c   1.000
_cell.angle_alpha   90.00
_cell.angle_beta   90.00
_cell.angle_gamma   90.00
#
_symmetry.space_group_name_H-M   'P 1'
#
loop_
_entity.id
_entity.type
_entity.pdbx_description
1 polymer ?
#
loop_
_entity_poly.entity_id
_entity_poly.type
_entity_poly.pdbx_seq_one_letter_code
_entity_poly.pdbx_strand_id
1 'polypeptide(L)'
;MVYYFGGIIVLFHLGYVIVPILLIEGANYVEHYGLVRKKLDGVHYEDINHFHSWNAPQRFSSYVFFRLQRHSDHHVHSYRPYQILRSYDASPTLPFGYESC
;
A
#
# COMPACT_ATOMS: atom_id res chain seq x y z
N MET A 1 25.05 -30.37 7.37
CA MET A 1 23.76 -29.63 7.34
C MET A 1 23.79 -28.52 6.28
N VAL A 2 24.58 -27.46 6.44
CA VAL A 2 24.64 -26.33 5.48
C VAL A 2 25.12 -26.74 4.07
N TYR A 3 26.13 -27.60 3.95
CA TYR A 3 26.67 -28.03 2.65
C TYR A 3 25.74 -28.92 1.81
N TYR A 4 24.76 -29.59 2.43
CA TYR A 4 23.86 -30.51 1.73
C TYR A 4 22.50 -29.89 1.41
N PHE A 5 22.03 -28.98 2.26
CA PHE A 5 20.71 -28.34 2.11
C PHE A 5 20.80 -26.85 1.73
N GLY A 6 21.99 -26.24 1.75
CA GLY A 6 22.17 -24.81 1.55
C GLY A 6 21.58 -24.30 0.24
N GLY A 7 21.84 -24.98 -0.88
CA GLY A 7 21.28 -24.59 -2.18
C GLY A 7 19.75 -24.65 -2.22
N ILE A 8 19.16 -25.72 -1.69
CA ILE A 8 17.70 -25.90 -1.62
C ILE A 8 17.08 -24.84 -0.71
N ILE A 9 17.70 -24.57 0.44
CA ILE A 9 17.26 -23.54 1.39
C ILE A 9 17.31 -22.16 0.74
N VAL A 10 18.40 -21.83 0.02
CA VAL A 10 18.52 -20.56 -0.69
C VAL A 10 17.45 -20.42 -1.76
N LEU A 11 17.22 -21.44 -2.60
CA LEU A 11 16.18 -21.41 -3.63
C LEU A 11 14.78 -21.26 -3.03
N PHE A 12 14.49 -22.01 -1.96
CA PHE A 12 13.23 -21.87 -1.22
C PHE A 12 13.08 -20.45 -0.65
N HIS A 13 14.15 -19.90 -0.06
CA HIS A 13 14.11 -18.56 0.51
C HIS A 13 13.90 -17.48 -0.56
N LEU A 14 14.57 -17.61 -1.71
CA LEU A 14 14.36 -16.72 -2.86
C LEU A 14 12.91 -16.78 -3.34
N GLY A 15 12.33 -17.97 -3.48
CA GLY A 15 10.91 -18.13 -3.81
C GLY A 15 10.00 -17.51 -2.74
N TYR A 16 10.32 -17.72 -1.47
CA TYR A 16 9.55 -17.20 -0.34
C TYR A 16 9.56 -15.67 -0.28
N VAL A 17 10.67 -14.99 -0.57
CA VAL A 17 10.75 -13.52 -0.51
C VAL A 17 10.13 -12.83 -1.72
N ILE A 18 10.07 -13.50 -2.88
CA ILE A 18 9.45 -12.93 -4.09
C ILE A 18 7.96 -12.68 -3.85
N VAL A 19 7.25 -13.60 -3.19
CA VAL A 19 5.81 -13.47 -2.93
C VAL A 19 5.44 -12.18 -2.17
N PRO A 20 6.00 -11.88 -0.98
CA PRO A 20 5.69 -10.65 -0.26
C PRO A 20 6.18 -9.40 -1.00
N ILE A 21 7.27 -9.46 -1.77
CA ILE A 21 7.70 -8.33 -2.62
C ILE A 21 6.61 -8.01 -3.64
N LEU A 22 6.14 -9.02 -4.38
CA LEU A 22 5.09 -8.81 -5.39
C LEU A 22 3.77 -8.33 -4.75
N LEU A 23 3.43 -8.80 -3.55
CA LEU A 23 2.24 -8.34 -2.83
C LEU A 23 2.33 -6.86 -2.43
N ILE A 24 3.46 -6.43 -1.86
CA ILE A 24 3.66 -5.03 -1.45
C ILE A 24 3.74 -4.12 -2.67
N GLU A 25 4.50 -4.50 -3.71
CA GLU A 25 4.60 -3.71 -4.93
C GLU A 25 3.28 -3.65 -5.70
N GLY A 26 2.51 -4.75 -5.71
CA GLY A 26 1.16 -4.78 -6.28
C GLY A 26 0.21 -3.85 -5.53
N ALA A 27 0.22 -3.88 -4.19
CA ALA A 27 -0.55 -2.96 -3.37
C ALA A 27 -0.16 -1.50 -3.64
N ASN A 28 1.14 -1.18 -3.63
CA ASN A 28 1.66 0.15 -3.96
C ASN A 28 1.16 0.63 -5.34
N TYR A 29 1.22 -0.25 -6.34
CA TYR A 29 0.76 0.07 -7.68
C TYR A 29 -0.73 0.42 -7.72
N VAL A 30 -1.58 -0.43 -7.12
CA VAL A 30 -3.03 -0.22 -7.07
C VAL A 30 -3.38 1.03 -6.28
N GLU A 31 -2.74 1.26 -5.13
CA GLU A 31 -2.98 2.42 -4.27
C GLU A 31 -2.68 3.76 -4.95
N HIS A 32 -1.76 3.79 -5.93
CA HIS A 32 -1.41 4.99 -6.68
C HIS A 32 -1.94 4.98 -8.13
N TYR A 33 -2.71 3.96 -8.52
CA TYR A 33 -3.11 3.79 -9.91
C TYR A 33 -4.04 4.92 -10.38
N GLY A 34 -3.63 5.58 -11.46
CA GLY A 34 -4.45 6.54 -12.20
C GLY A 34 -4.69 7.90 -11.50
N LEU A 35 -4.11 8.13 -10.32
CA LEU A 35 -4.25 9.39 -9.59
C LEU A 35 -3.12 10.36 -9.94
N VAL A 36 -3.46 11.62 -10.22
CA VAL A 36 -2.50 12.65 -10.60
C VAL A 36 -2.73 13.93 -9.82
N ARG A 37 -1.65 14.62 -9.48
CA ARG A 37 -1.70 15.94 -8.84
C ARG A 37 -2.05 17.02 -9.86
N LYS A 38 -2.90 17.96 -9.49
CA LYS A 38 -3.20 19.14 -10.31
C LYS A 38 -2.00 20.10 -10.35
N LYS A 39 -1.76 20.72 -11.52
CA LYS A 39 -0.83 21.85 -11.67
C LYS A 39 -1.53 23.15 -11.27
N LEU A 40 -0.89 23.96 -10.43
CA LEU A 40 -1.44 25.20 -9.89
C LEU A 40 -1.17 26.40 -10.80
N ASP A 41 0.07 26.59 -11.23
CA ASP A 41 0.56 27.75 -11.99
C ASP A 41 1.38 27.33 -13.22
N GLY A 42 1.15 26.12 -13.72
CA GLY A 42 1.85 25.55 -14.87
C GLY A 42 3.21 24.93 -14.54
N VAL A 43 3.78 25.22 -13.36
CA VAL A 43 5.09 24.69 -12.91
C VAL A 43 4.95 23.86 -11.64
N HIS A 44 4.21 24.37 -10.64
CA HIS A 44 4.04 23.72 -9.35
C HIS A 44 2.81 22.80 -9.33
N TYR A 45 2.93 21.71 -8.58
CA TYR A 45 1.84 20.79 -8.30
C TYR A 45 1.24 21.06 -6.93
N GLU A 46 -0.07 20.84 -6.77
CA GLU A 46 -0.75 20.94 -5.47
C GLU A 46 -0.17 19.97 -4.45
N ASP A 47 -0.09 20.32 -3.16
CA ASP A 47 0.50 19.43 -2.15
C ASP A 47 -0.16 18.05 -2.06
N ILE A 48 0.60 17.06 -1.58
CA ILE A 48 0.06 15.71 -1.38
C ILE A 48 -1.07 15.77 -0.36
N ASN A 49 -2.25 15.30 -0.75
CA ASN A 49 -3.44 15.24 0.08
C ASN A 49 -4.08 13.84 -0.06
N HIS A 50 -5.20 13.65 0.64
CA HIS A 50 -5.88 12.36 0.75
C HIS A 50 -6.58 11.90 -0.55
N PHE A 51 -6.53 12.68 -1.63
CA PHE A 51 -7.02 12.31 -2.96
C PHE A 51 -5.96 11.66 -3.86
N HIS A 52 -4.69 11.64 -3.46
CA HIS A 52 -3.59 11.12 -4.28
C HIS A 52 -3.23 9.64 -4.00
N SER A 53 -4.09 8.95 -3.25
CA SER A 53 -4.00 7.52 -2.99
C SER A 53 -5.39 6.92 -2.80
N TRP A 54 -5.57 5.68 -3.26
CA TRP A 54 -6.73 4.87 -2.95
C TRP A 54 -6.62 4.27 -1.54
N ASN A 55 -7.74 4.23 -0.82
CA ASN A 55 -7.87 3.53 0.47
C ASN A 55 -8.62 2.21 0.32
N ALA A 56 -8.40 1.28 1.25
CA ALA A 56 -9.25 0.09 1.42
C ALA A 56 -9.71 -0.07 2.89
N PRO A 57 -10.58 0.81 3.43
CA PRO A 57 -10.93 0.85 4.85
C PRO A 57 -11.83 -0.31 5.34
N GLN A 58 -12.14 -1.27 4.46
CA GLN A 58 -12.94 -2.45 4.76
C GLN A 58 -12.42 -3.18 6.00
N ARG A 59 -13.36 -3.75 6.78
CA ARG A 59 -13.05 -4.39 8.07
C ARG A 59 -12.08 -5.55 7.90
N PHE A 60 -12.30 -6.41 6.90
CA PHE A 60 -11.48 -7.58 6.68
C PHE A 60 -10.03 -7.19 6.35
N SER A 61 -9.83 -6.34 5.33
CA SER A 61 -8.50 -5.81 5.00
C SER A 61 -7.89 -5.09 6.22
N SER A 62 -8.68 -4.40 7.05
CA SER A 62 -8.17 -3.69 8.24
C SER A 62 -7.58 -4.62 9.29
N TYR A 63 -8.18 -5.80 9.46
CA TYR A 63 -7.68 -6.78 10.41
C TYR A 63 -6.46 -7.51 9.86
N VAL A 64 -6.46 -7.90 8.58
CA VAL A 64 -5.37 -8.64 7.95
C VAL A 64 -4.11 -7.77 7.83
N PHE A 65 -4.28 -6.52 7.39
CA PHE A 65 -3.18 -5.60 7.11
C PHE A 65 -2.96 -4.55 8.20
N PHE A 66 -3.56 -4.74 9.38
CA PHE A 66 -3.41 -3.83 10.52
C PHE A 66 -3.66 -2.35 10.17
N ARG A 67 -4.66 -2.09 9.33
CA ARG A 67 -5.07 -0.76 8.84
C ARG A 67 -4.06 -0.08 7.91
N LEU A 68 -3.02 -0.79 7.44
CA LEU A 68 -1.98 -0.25 6.55
C LEU A 68 -2.56 0.36 5.27
N GLN A 69 -3.66 -0.20 4.77
CA GLN A 69 -4.45 0.28 3.62
C GLN A 69 -5.02 1.70 3.68
N ARG A 70 -4.85 2.41 4.80
CA ARG A 70 -5.28 3.81 5.00
C ARG A 70 -4.18 4.72 4.46
N HIS A 71 -3.73 4.38 3.26
CA HIS A 71 -2.53 4.88 2.61
C HIS A 71 -2.60 6.37 2.37
N SER A 72 -3.80 6.87 2.05
CA SER A 72 -4.01 8.30 1.85
C SER A 72 -3.63 9.12 3.09
N ASP A 73 -3.97 8.66 4.30
CA ASP A 73 -3.63 9.37 5.53
C ASP A 73 -2.15 9.20 5.90
N HIS A 74 -1.55 8.06 5.57
CA HIS A 74 -0.11 7.85 5.73
C HIS A 74 0.70 8.81 4.85
N HIS A 75 0.32 9.00 3.59
CA HIS A 75 1.01 9.94 2.71
C HIS A 75 0.86 11.41 3.12
N VAL A 76 -0.26 11.77 3.74
CA VAL A 76 -0.48 13.12 4.27
C VAL A 76 0.20 13.31 5.64
N HIS A 77 0.21 12.26 6.47
CA HIS A 77 0.72 12.29 7.84
C HIS A 77 1.65 11.10 8.10
N SER A 78 2.83 11.08 7.48
CA SER A 78 3.74 9.92 7.49
C SER A 78 4.21 9.49 8.89
N TYR A 79 4.27 10.42 9.84
CA TYR A 79 4.63 10.17 11.24
C TYR A 79 3.49 9.61 12.10
N ARG A 80 2.27 9.52 11.56
CA ARG A 80 1.13 8.98 12.28
C ARG A 80 1.27 7.46 12.40
N PRO A 81 1.20 6.88 13.62
CA PRO A 81 1.24 5.44 13.80
C PRO A 81 0.13 4.71 13.02
N TYR A 82 0.46 3.58 12.42
CA TYR A 82 -0.43 2.78 11.56
C TYR A 82 -1.78 2.47 12.20
N GLN A 83 -1.79 2.22 13.52
CA GLN A 83 -2.98 1.85 14.29
C GLN A 83 -4.04 2.95 14.34
N ILE A 84 -3.64 4.21 14.17
CA ILE A 84 -4.51 5.39 14.26
C ILE A 84 -4.62 6.17 12.95
N LEU A 85 -4.16 5.59 11.83
CA LEU A 85 -4.42 6.12 10.50
C LEU A 85 -5.92 6.31 10.30
N ARG A 86 -6.31 7.40 9.65
CA ARG A 86 -7.70 7.77 9.40
C ARG A 86 -8.09 7.39 7.97
N SER A 87 -9.39 7.29 7.74
CA SER A 87 -9.96 7.25 6.40
C SER A 87 -10.88 8.45 6.27
N TYR A 88 -10.91 9.05 5.09
CA TYR A 88 -11.73 10.23 4.78
C TYR A 88 -12.77 9.83 3.74
N ASP A 89 -14.04 10.18 3.96
CA ASP A 89 -15.13 9.79 3.05
C ASP A 89 -14.94 10.33 1.62
N ALA A 90 -14.23 11.44 1.49
CA ALA A 90 -13.89 12.04 0.21
C ALA A 90 -12.69 11.37 -0.50
N SER A 91 -11.91 10.53 0.19
CA SER A 91 -10.77 9.84 -0.43
C SER A 91 -11.23 8.78 -1.43
N PRO A 92 -10.51 8.59 -2.55
CA PRO A 92 -10.70 7.44 -3.42
C PRO A 92 -10.64 6.16 -2.60
N THR A 93 -11.60 5.26 -2.80
CA THR A 93 -11.70 4.01 -2.03
C THR A 93 -11.93 2.85 -2.98
N LEU A 94 -11.15 1.78 -2.80
CA LEU A 94 -11.33 0.53 -3.52
C LEU A 94 -12.70 -0.06 -3.15
N PRO A 95 -13.50 -0.54 -4.11
CA PRO A 95 -14.88 -0.95 -3.86
C PRO A 95 -14.97 -2.15 -2.91
N PHE A 96 -13.99 -3.07 -2.96
CA PHE A 96 -14.09 -4.38 -2.30
C PHE A 96 -12.84 -4.73 -1.45
N GLY A 97 -11.95 -3.78 -1.18
CA GLY A 97 -10.73 -4.01 -0.38
C GLY A 97 -9.56 -4.57 -1.21
N TYR A 98 -8.51 -5.06 -0.54
CA TYR A 98 -7.37 -5.70 -1.24
C TYR A 98 -7.64 -7.13 -1.68
N GLU A 99 -8.57 -7.81 -1.01
CA GLU A 99 -8.96 -9.19 -1.28
C GLU A 99 -9.61 -9.40 -2.67
N SER A 100 -10.02 -8.32 -3.34
CA SER A 100 -10.68 -8.34 -4.64
C SER A 100 -9.83 -7.83 -5.80
N CYS A 101 -8.62 -7.35 -5.51
CA CYS A 101 -7.69 -6.77 -6.48
C CYS A 101 -6.74 -7.82 -7.05
#